data_AF-H3ZHA6-F1
#
_entry.id   AF-H3ZHA6-F1
#
_cell.length_a   1.000
_cell.length_b   1.000
_cell.length_c   1.000
_cell.angle_alpha   90.00
_cell.angle_beta   90.00
_cell.angle_gamma   90.00
#
_symmetry.space_group_name_H-M   'P 1'
#
loop_
_entity.id
_entity.type
_entity.pdbx_description
1 polymer ?
#
loop_
_entity_poly.entity_id
_entity_poly.type
_entity_poly.pdbx_seq_one_letter_code
_entity_poly.pdbx_strand_id
1 'polypeptide(L)'
;MKIFKLLLLLLTGILLYLLVTYLVVRFYPDDPSKMNWMDREAFNARFIARLQDQAPVQQEHLISRLGSPDITEAFRHQDQVYQLLYYRTHRKAADGITTTDECTALLFIERQLAAIGEEAVRQYRAKKSDVPDLR
;
A
#
# COMPACT_ATOMS: atom_id res chain seq x y z
N MET A 1 49.74 -19.72 14.16
CA MET A 1 49.03 -20.35 13.02
C MET A 1 47.57 -20.74 13.30
N LYS A 2 47.22 -21.30 14.48
CA LYS A 2 45.82 -21.70 14.80
C LYS A 2 44.84 -20.52 14.94
N ILE A 3 45.27 -19.43 15.60
CA ILE A 3 44.45 -18.21 15.78
C ILE A 3 44.13 -17.53 14.43
N PHE A 4 45.11 -17.46 13.52
CA PHE A 4 44.89 -16.92 12.18
C PHE A 4 43.86 -17.72 11.38
N LYS A 5 43.92 -19.06 11.44
CA LYS A 5 42.91 -19.93 10.81
C LYS A 5 41.52 -19.75 11.42
N LEU A 6 41.44 -19.54 12.74
CA LEU A 6 40.18 -19.27 13.42
C LEU A 6 39.58 -17.92 13.00
N LEU A 7 40.41 -16.88 12.90
CA LEU A 7 40.00 -15.56 12.41
C LEU A 7 39.52 -15.61 10.96
N LEU A 8 40.24 -16.35 10.10
CA LEU A 8 39.84 -16.54 8.69
C LEU A 8 38.50 -17.28 8.57
N LEU A 9 38.27 -18.30 9.40
CA LEU A 9 37.01 -19.03 9.45
C LEU A 9 35.84 -18.12 9.84
N LEU A 10 36.01 -17.32 10.90
CA LEU A 10 35.00 -16.36 11.36
C LEU A 10 34.70 -15.30 10.29
N LEU A 11 35.73 -14.75 9.65
CA LEU A 11 35.56 -13.75 8.59
C LEU A 11 34.79 -14.33 7.40
N THR A 12 35.11 -15.57 7.01
CA THR A 12 34.41 -16.28 5.93
C THR A 12 32.94 -16.52 6.28
N GLY A 13 32.65 -16.89 7.54
CA GLY A 13 31.28 -17.04 8.03
C GLY A 13 30.48 -15.73 7.96
N ILE A 14 31.09 -14.60 8.35
CA ILE A 14 30.46 -13.28 8.27
C ILE A 14 30.20 -12.89 6.80
N LEU A 15 31.19 -13.05 5.93
CA LEU A 15 31.05 -12.78 4.49
C LEU A 15 29.95 -13.63 3.86
N LEU A 16 29.89 -14.93 4.20
CA LEU A 16 28.85 -15.82 3.71
C LEU A 16 27.46 -15.40 4.21
N TYR A 17 27.33 -15.04 5.49
CA TYR A 17 26.08 -14.54 6.07
C TYR A 17 25.61 -13.28 5.33
N LEU A 18 26.48 -12.28 5.19
CA LEU A 18 26.15 -11.03 4.49
C LEU A 18 25.78 -11.26 3.03
N LEU A 19 26.48 -12.16 2.33
CA LEU A 19 26.16 -12.53 0.95
C LEU A 19 24.76 -13.17 0.87
N VAL A 20 24.44 -14.12 1.73
CA VAL A 20 23.12 -14.78 1.74
C VAL A 20 22.02 -13.77 2.07
N THR A 21 22.21 -12.92 3.09
CA THR A 21 21.24 -11.86 3.43
C THR A 21 21.02 -10.91 2.25
N TYR A 22 22.08 -10.48 1.56
CA TYR A 22 21.97 -9.64 0.37
C TYR A 22 21.17 -10.33 -0.74
N LEU A 23 21.43 -11.61 -1.01
CA LEU A 23 20.69 -12.38 -2.01
C LEU A 23 19.21 -12.51 -1.63
N VAL A 24 18.89 -12.82 -0.38
CA VAL A 24 17.49 -12.91 0.08
C VAL A 24 16.75 -11.60 -0.13
N VAL A 25 17.29 -10.48 0.34
CA VAL A 25 16.67 -9.16 0.18
C VAL A 25 16.50 -8.79 -1.30
N ARG A 26 17.43 -9.20 -2.17
CA ARG A 26 17.39 -8.85 -3.60
C ARG A 26 16.41 -9.69 -4.40
N PHE A 27 16.28 -10.98 -4.09
CA PHE A 27 15.49 -11.95 -4.87
C PHE A 27 14.13 -12.28 -4.25
N TYR A 28 13.90 -11.94 -2.98
CA TYR A 28 12.62 -12.12 -2.28
C TYR A 28 12.12 -10.78 -1.74
N PRO A 29 11.70 -9.84 -2.62
CA PRO A 29 11.09 -8.60 -2.16
C PRO A 29 9.78 -8.88 -1.43
N ASP A 30 9.47 -8.07 -0.42
CA ASP A 30 8.21 -8.15 0.32
C ASP A 30 7.03 -8.01 -0.64
N ASP A 31 6.16 -9.02 -0.65
CA ASP A 31 4.90 -9.00 -1.39
C ASP A 31 3.77 -8.68 -0.40
N PRO A 32 3.11 -7.50 -0.50
CA PRO A 32 2.02 -7.13 0.39
C PRO A 32 0.88 -8.15 0.42
N SER A 33 0.69 -8.94 -0.65
CA SER A 33 -0.34 -9.99 -0.70
C SER A 33 -0.01 -11.21 0.16
N LYS A 34 1.27 -11.39 0.52
CA LYS A 34 1.75 -12.49 1.38
C LYS A 34 1.99 -12.06 2.83
N MET A 35 1.86 -10.78 3.13
CA MET A 35 1.91 -10.29 4.50
C MET A 35 0.73 -10.83 5.30
N ASN A 36 0.95 -11.14 6.58
CA ASN A 36 -0.19 -11.39 7.45
C ASN A 36 -1.03 -10.10 7.57
N TRP A 37 -2.30 -10.27 7.93
CA TRP A 37 -3.25 -9.16 7.92
C TRP A 37 -2.84 -7.99 8.82
N MET A 38 -2.19 -8.25 9.96
CA MET A 38 -1.78 -7.23 10.93
C MET A 38 -0.61 -6.39 10.40
N ASP A 39 0.37 -7.05 9.78
CA ASP A 39 1.51 -6.38 9.18
C ASP A 39 1.10 -5.56 7.95
N ARG A 40 0.19 -6.10 7.11
CA ARG A 40 -0.37 -5.38 5.96
C ARG A 40 -1.11 -4.11 6.40
N GLU A 41 -1.93 -4.21 7.44
CA GLU A 41 -2.68 -3.08 8.00
C GLU A 41 -1.75 -1.98 8.50
N ALA A 42 -0.76 -2.32 9.33
CA ALA A 42 0.23 -1.37 9.83
C ALA A 42 1.11 -0.79 8.71
N PHE A 43 1.46 -1.60 7.71
CA PHE A 43 2.21 -1.14 6.54
C PHE A 43 1.42 -0.13 5.71
N ASN A 44 0.16 -0.45 5.37
CA ASN A 44 -0.74 0.43 4.65
C ASN A 44 -0.91 1.77 5.37
N ALA A 45 -1.18 1.74 6.68
CA ALA A 45 -1.35 2.95 7.49
C ALA A 45 -0.11 3.84 7.44
N ARG A 46 1.09 3.26 7.64
CA ARG A 46 2.36 4.01 7.60
C ARG A 46 2.70 4.55 6.21
N PHE A 47 2.42 3.77 5.16
CA PHE A 47 2.70 4.19 3.79
C PHE A 47 1.77 5.34 3.39
N ILE A 48 0.46 5.20 3.64
CA ILE A 48 -0.56 6.21 3.31
C ILE A 48 -0.33 7.51 4.08
N ALA A 49 0.06 7.43 5.36
CA ALA A 49 0.37 8.62 6.16
C ALA A 49 1.50 9.49 5.56
N ARG A 50 2.43 8.89 4.80
CA ARG A 50 3.53 9.61 4.15
C ARG A 50 3.17 10.19 2.78
N LEU A 51 2.03 9.82 2.20
CA LEU A 51 1.60 10.32 0.89
C LEU A 51 1.24 11.81 0.94
N GLN A 52 0.86 12.34 2.10
CA GLN A 52 0.53 13.76 2.28
C GLN A 52 1.73 14.68 1.99
N ASP A 53 2.95 14.18 2.14
CA ASP A 53 4.19 14.93 1.92
C ASP A 53 4.78 14.74 0.50
N GLN A 54 4.14 13.93 -0.36
CA GLN A 54 4.68 13.52 -1.66
C GLN A 54 3.89 14.11 -2.83
N ALA A 55 4.59 14.84 -3.72
CA ALA A 55 4.07 15.32 -4.99
C ALA A 55 3.90 14.16 -6.01
N PRO A 56 3.10 14.38 -7.07
CA PRO A 56 1.95 13.56 -7.44
C PRO A 56 2.20 12.05 -7.47
N VAL A 57 1.34 11.31 -6.79
CA VAL A 57 1.39 9.84 -6.71
C VAL A 57 0.49 9.24 -7.78
N GLN A 58 1.07 8.46 -8.68
CA GLN A 58 0.34 7.68 -9.68
C GLN A 58 -0.28 6.43 -9.05
N GLN A 59 -1.48 6.08 -9.51
CA GLN A 59 -2.23 4.92 -9.02
C GLN A 59 -1.44 3.62 -9.18
N GLU A 60 -0.79 3.42 -10.32
CA GLU A 60 -0.02 2.22 -10.60
C GLU A 60 1.17 2.07 -9.63
N HIS A 61 1.83 3.18 -9.29
CA HIS A 61 2.89 3.18 -8.29
C HIS A 61 2.33 2.76 -6.91
N LEU A 62 1.21 3.35 -6.49
CA LEU A 62 0.58 3.00 -5.22
C LEU A 62 0.18 1.53 -5.15
N ILE A 63 -0.48 1.00 -6.19
CA ILE A 63 -0.89 -0.41 -6.27
C ILE A 63 0.32 -1.34 -6.24
N SER A 64 1.42 -1.00 -6.93
CA SER A 64 2.65 -1.81 -6.87
C SER A 64 3.28 -1.89 -5.47
N ARG A 65 3.01 -0.90 -4.61
CA ARG A 65 3.56 -0.84 -3.24
C ARG A 65 2.63 -1.40 -2.19
N LEU A 66 1.33 -1.16 -2.30
CA LEU A 66 0.32 -1.58 -1.32
C LEU A 66 -0.42 -2.88 -1.71
N GLY A 67 -0.26 -3.32 -2.96
CA GLY A 67 -1.08 -4.36 -3.55
C GLY A 67 -2.46 -3.85 -3.97
N SER A 68 -3.36 -4.79 -4.28
CA SER A 68 -4.75 -4.48 -4.63
C SER A 68 -5.49 -3.86 -3.43
N PRO A 69 -6.38 -2.88 -3.68
CA PRO A 69 -7.25 -2.32 -2.66
C PRO A 69 -8.28 -3.35 -2.19
N ASP A 70 -8.77 -3.18 -0.96
CA ASP A 70 -9.77 -4.07 -0.37
C ASP A 70 -11.18 -3.75 -0.90
N ILE A 71 -11.48 -2.47 -1.16
CA ILE A 71 -12.73 -2.03 -1.78
C ILE A 71 -12.42 -0.99 -2.86
N THR A 72 -13.13 -1.04 -3.99
CA THR A 72 -13.00 -0.08 -5.08
C THR A 72 -14.37 0.43 -5.50
N GLU A 73 -14.52 1.75 -5.61
CA GLU A 73 -15.63 2.38 -6.30
C GLU A 73 -15.11 3.22 -7.48
N ALA A 74 -15.87 3.30 -8.57
CA ALA A 74 -15.51 4.16 -9.70
C ALA A 74 -16.75 4.71 -10.41
N PHE A 75 -16.61 5.91 -11.00
CA PHE A 75 -17.57 6.45 -11.97
C PHE A 75 -16.84 7.33 -12.99
N ARG A 76 -17.54 7.68 -14.08
CA ARG A 76 -17.08 8.68 -15.04
C ARG A 76 -17.96 9.91 -14.98
N HIS A 77 -17.35 11.08 -15.09
CA HIS A 77 -18.05 12.36 -15.18
C HIS A 77 -17.24 13.33 -16.04
N GLN A 78 -17.87 13.92 -17.05
CA GLN A 78 -17.24 14.89 -17.97
C GLN A 78 -15.89 14.40 -18.53
N ASP A 79 -15.89 13.19 -19.09
CA ASP A 79 -14.71 12.48 -19.63
C ASP A 79 -13.57 12.19 -18.64
N GLN A 80 -13.77 12.47 -17.35
CA GLN A 80 -12.83 12.11 -16.31
C GLN A 80 -13.28 10.83 -15.58
N VAL A 81 -12.31 9.97 -15.27
CA VAL A 81 -12.48 8.77 -14.45
C VAL A 81 -12.14 9.10 -13.00
N TYR A 82 -13.14 8.94 -12.13
CA TYR A 82 -13.01 9.06 -10.68
C TYR A 82 -12.97 7.66 -10.09
N GLN A 83 -11.93 7.34 -9.31
CA GLN A 83 -11.75 6.06 -8.64
C GLN A 83 -11.46 6.29 -7.17
N LEU A 84 -12.22 5.63 -6.30
CA LEU A 84 -12.02 5.65 -4.87
C LEU A 84 -11.54 4.27 -4.42
N LEU A 85 -10.28 4.20 -4.01
CA LEU A 85 -9.64 2.98 -3.54
C LEU A 85 -9.61 2.97 -2.02
N TYR A 86 -10.02 1.88 -1.40
CA TYR A 86 -9.96 1.70 0.05
C TYR A 86 -8.92 0.65 0.39
N TYR A 87 -7.99 1.03 1.27
CA TYR A 87 -7.02 0.11 1.86
C TYR A 87 -7.30 0.01 3.35
N ARG A 88 -7.34 -1.22 3.87
CA ARG A 88 -7.45 -1.47 5.31
C ARG A 88 -6.22 -0.92 6.02
N THR A 89 -6.45 -0.07 7.02
CA THR A 89 -5.39 0.63 7.78
C THR A 89 -5.54 0.48 9.29
N HIS A 90 -6.68 -0.05 9.75
CA HIS A 90 -6.93 -0.31 11.15
C HIS A 90 -8.04 -1.36 11.30
N ARG A 91 -8.08 -2.01 12.46
CA ARG A 91 -9.13 -2.97 12.83
C ARG A 91 -10.14 -2.32 13.75
N LYS A 92 -11.42 -2.52 13.44
CA LYS A 92 -12.56 -2.13 14.28
C LYS A 92 -13.33 -3.35 14.77
N ALA A 93 -13.48 -4.38 13.94
CA ALA A 93 -14.20 -5.60 14.29
C ALA A 93 -13.32 -6.87 14.10
N ALA A 94 -13.72 -7.94 14.77
CA ALA A 94 -13.06 -9.25 14.69
C ALA A 94 -13.91 -10.31 13.99
N ASP A 95 -14.75 -9.89 13.05
CA ASP A 95 -15.67 -10.73 12.29
C ASP A 95 -15.10 -11.26 10.96
N GLY A 96 -13.92 -10.77 10.57
CA GLY A 96 -13.25 -11.17 9.33
C GLY A 96 -13.82 -10.50 8.07
N ILE A 97 -14.72 -9.54 8.22
CA ILE A 97 -15.26 -8.73 7.12
C ILE A 97 -14.45 -7.43 7.07
N THR A 98 -14.19 -6.92 5.87
CA THR A 98 -13.55 -5.60 5.70
C THR A 98 -14.60 -4.60 5.27
N THR A 99 -14.76 -3.54 6.06
CA THR A 99 -15.70 -2.44 5.80
C THR A 99 -14.95 -1.12 5.61
N THR A 100 -15.62 -0.13 5.02
CA THR A 100 -14.99 1.16 4.67
C THR A 100 -14.52 1.95 5.89
N ASP A 101 -15.13 1.73 7.05
CA ASP A 101 -14.76 2.35 8.33
C ASP A 101 -13.55 1.68 9.01
N GLU A 102 -13.01 0.60 8.45
CA GLU A 102 -11.70 0.01 8.79
C GLU A 102 -10.59 0.44 7.81
N CYS A 103 -10.94 1.29 6.83
CA CYS A 103 -10.08 1.62 5.71
C CYS A 103 -9.75 3.11 5.66
N THR A 104 -8.68 3.43 4.94
CA THR A 104 -8.39 4.79 4.47
C THR A 104 -8.68 4.86 2.98
N ALA A 105 -9.53 5.82 2.60
CA ALA A 105 -9.90 6.05 1.20
C ALA A 105 -8.84 6.88 0.47
N LEU A 106 -8.60 6.58 -0.79
CA LEU A 106 -7.70 7.28 -1.69
C LEU A 106 -8.45 7.60 -2.98
N LEU A 107 -8.66 8.89 -3.24
CA LEU A 107 -9.33 9.35 -4.45
C LEU A 107 -8.29 9.56 -5.56
N PHE A 108 -8.52 8.91 -6.68
CA PHE A 108 -7.79 9.10 -7.92
C PHE A 108 -8.69 9.73 -8.97
N ILE A 109 -8.17 10.77 -9.64
CA ILE A 109 -8.79 11.39 -10.81
C ILE A 109 -7.77 11.26 -11.94
N GLU A 110 -8.16 10.65 -13.06
CA GLU A 110 -7.22 10.35 -14.15
C GLU A 110 -5.96 9.61 -13.66
N ARG A 111 -6.16 8.64 -12.75
CA ARG A 111 -5.09 7.83 -12.12
C ARG A 111 -4.05 8.62 -11.31
N GLN A 112 -4.33 9.88 -10.99
CA GLN A 112 -3.51 10.70 -10.12
C GLN A 112 -4.19 10.86 -8.76
N LEU A 113 -3.42 10.68 -7.68
CA LEU A 113 -3.93 10.86 -6.32
C LEU A 113 -4.36 12.31 -6.10
N ALA A 114 -5.65 12.50 -5.83
CA ALA A 114 -6.27 13.82 -5.64
C ALA A 114 -6.56 14.11 -4.16
N ALA A 115 -6.96 13.10 -3.38
CA ALA A 115 -7.28 13.27 -1.97
C ALA A 115 -7.15 11.96 -1.19
N ILE A 116 -7.07 12.07 0.14
CA ILE A 116 -6.91 10.96 1.09
C ILE A 116 -7.95 11.07 2.22
N GLY A 117 -8.37 9.94 2.77
CA GLY A 117 -9.21 9.84 3.96
C GLY A 117 -10.62 10.39 3.72
N GLU A 118 -11.15 11.10 4.71
CA GLU A 118 -12.51 11.64 4.64
C GLU A 118 -12.71 12.63 3.48
N GLU A 119 -11.67 13.42 3.15
CA GLU A 119 -11.74 14.38 2.05
C GLU A 119 -11.90 13.66 0.71
N ALA A 120 -11.21 12.52 0.53
CA ALA A 120 -11.38 11.67 -0.65
C ALA A 120 -12.83 11.21 -0.81
N VAL A 121 -13.45 10.76 0.29
CA VAL A 121 -14.85 10.32 0.29
C VAL A 121 -15.79 11.49 -0.01
N ARG A 122 -15.59 12.64 0.62
CA ARG A 122 -16.42 13.84 0.40
C ARG A 122 -16.39 14.29 -1.06
N GLN A 123 -15.19 14.45 -1.64
CA GLN A 123 -15.04 14.88 -3.03
C GLN A 123 -15.65 13.87 -4.00
N TYR A 124 -15.41 12.57 -3.79
CA TYR A 124 -15.96 11.52 -4.62
C TYR A 124 -17.49 11.52 -4.60
N ARG A 125 -18.11 11.62 -3.41
CA ARG A 125 -19.57 11.65 -3.28
C ARG A 125 -20.18 12.91 -3.90
N ALA A 126 -19.56 14.07 -3.70
CA ALA A 126 -20.01 15.34 -4.28
C ALA A 126 -19.98 15.30 -5.82
N LYS A 127 -18.92 14.75 -6.42
CA LYS A 127 -18.85 14.59 -7.88
C LYS A 127 -19.77 13.49 -8.40
N LYS A 128 -19.99 12.43 -7.62
CA LYS A 128 -20.91 11.36 -8.01
C LYS A 128 -22.36 11.82 -8.02
N SER A 129 -22.77 12.73 -7.14
CA SER A 129 -24.13 13.29 -7.15
C SER A 129 -24.44 14.14 -8.37
N ASP A 130 -23.42 14.67 -9.07
CA ASP A 130 -23.59 15.42 -10.32
C ASP A 130 -23.93 14.49 -11.50
N VAL A 131 -23.69 13.18 -11.37
CA VAL A 131 -24.00 12.18 -12.39
C VAL A 131 -25.43 11.68 -12.17
N PRO A 132 -26.35 11.86 -13.13
CA PRO A 132 -27.69 11.30 -13.05
C PRO A 132 -27.61 9.77 -12.88
N ASP A 133 -28.36 9.23 -11.92
CA ASP A 133 -28.44 7.78 -11.68
C ASP A 133 -29.12 7.15 -12.90
N LEU A 134 -28.32 6.71 -13.88
CA LEU A 134 -28.78 5.97 -15.06
C LEU A 134 -29.15 4.54 -14.60
N ARG A 135 -30.27 4.42 -13.90
CA ARG A 135 -31.00 3.16 -13.74
C ARG A 135 -32.01 2.99 -14.86
#